data_AF-A0A9J7BYB1-F1
#
_entry.id   AF-A0A9J7BYB1-F1
#
_cell.length_a   1.000
_cell.length_b   1.000
_cell.length_c   1.000
_cell.angle_alpha   90.00
_cell.angle_beta   90.00
_cell.angle_gamma   90.00
#
_symmetry.space_group_name_H-M   'P 1'
#
loop_
_entity.id
_entity.type
_entity.pdbx_description
1 polymer ?
#
loop_
_entity_poly.entity_id
_entity_poly.type
_entity_poly.pdbx_seq_one_letter_code
_entity_poly.pdbx_strand_id
1 'polypeptide(L)'
;MTAPEQAVQHCLDAYNKACAEDDARHDHSPESLAHVNRAYRRAMPFLTPATIDAFLACVTHGLVLEIFTTAEAAKLLYATQIAVGSRRSAHQQSKPHQTQPAAATPSPLPLPAQTAGAPYLRTASPSGDVGDLEPKPAPSPTHSVTLSPCNSATPAPTPLPPAATLRQPPAKASKDDANYVQAMLEQILSGKTIPEPPLAPWKKAPPSPLTTTGQAAAIAASRTL
;
A
#
# COMPACT_ATOMS: atom_id res chain seq x y z
N MET A 1 -8.10 -22.51 1.31
CA MET A 1 -7.16 -21.42 0.99
C MET A 1 -7.49 -20.99 -0.43
N THR A 2 -7.80 -19.72 -0.64
CA THR A 2 -8.07 -19.20 -1.99
C THR A 2 -6.76 -19.11 -2.74
N ALA A 3 -6.69 -19.68 -3.95
CA ALA A 3 -5.50 -19.54 -4.79
C ALA A 3 -5.27 -18.05 -5.10
N PRO A 4 -4.01 -17.57 -5.20
CA PRO A 4 -3.74 -16.16 -5.48
C PRO A 4 -4.41 -15.69 -6.78
N GLU A 5 -4.43 -16.54 -7.81
CA GLU A 5 -5.11 -16.28 -9.08
C GLU A 5 -6.62 -16.07 -8.92
N GLN A 6 -7.28 -16.89 -8.09
CA GLN A 6 -8.70 -16.76 -7.80
C GLN A 6 -9.02 -15.46 -7.04
N ALA A 7 -8.14 -15.05 -6.13
CA ALA A 7 -8.30 -13.81 -5.39
C ALA A 7 -8.16 -12.58 -6.30
N VAL A 8 -7.19 -12.60 -7.22
CA VAL A 8 -7.01 -11.55 -8.23
C VAL A 8 -8.24 -11.49 -9.14
N GLN A 9 -8.73 -12.63 -9.62
CA GLN A 9 -9.94 -12.69 -10.44
C GLN A 9 -11.15 -12.09 -9.70
N HIS A 10 -11.34 -12.43 -8.42
CA HIS A 10 -12.41 -11.85 -7.61
C HIS A 10 -12.31 -10.31 -7.49
N CYS A 11 -11.10 -9.78 -7.33
CA CYS A 11 -10.90 -8.32 -7.30
C CYS A 11 -11.19 -7.67 -8.65
N LEU A 12 -10.78 -8.30 -9.75
CA LEU A 12 -11.09 -7.86 -11.12
C LEU A 12 -12.59 -7.89 -11.42
N ASP A 13 -13.29 -8.93 -11.00
CA ASP A 13 -14.74 -9.05 -11.19
C ASP A 13 -15.46 -7.90 -10.47
N ALA A 14 -15.05 -7.57 -9.24
CA ALA A 14 -15.59 -6.44 -8.49
C ALA A 14 -15.29 -5.08 -9.15
N TYR A 15 -14.09 -4.90 -9.69
CA TYR A 15 -13.71 -3.71 -10.45
C TYR A 15 -14.54 -3.56 -11.73
N ASN A 16 -14.59 -4.61 -12.55
CA ASN A 16 -15.35 -4.63 -13.81
C ASN A 16 -16.84 -4.42 -13.59
N LYS A 17 -17.40 -5.00 -12.51
CA LYS A 17 -18.78 -4.77 -12.11
C LYS A 17 -19.04 -3.29 -11.80
N ALA A 18 -18.18 -2.65 -11.01
CA ALA A 18 -18.32 -1.23 -10.70
C ALA A 18 -18.16 -0.36 -11.95
N CYS A 19 -17.24 -0.69 -12.86
CA CYS A 19 -17.14 -0.01 -14.16
C CYS A 19 -18.45 -0.10 -14.95
N ALA A 20 -19.03 -1.31 -15.07
CA ALA A 20 -20.28 -1.50 -15.81
C ALA A 20 -21.45 -0.73 -15.18
N GLU A 21 -21.49 -0.64 -13.85
CA GLU A 21 -22.49 0.17 -13.13
C GLU A 21 -22.33 1.67 -13.41
N ASP A 22 -21.10 2.17 -13.52
CA ASP A 22 -20.81 3.58 -13.79
C ASP A 22 -21.06 3.95 -15.26
N ASP A 23 -20.70 3.04 -16.19
CA ASP A 23 -20.99 3.14 -17.62
C ASP A 23 -22.51 3.19 -17.87
N ALA A 24 -23.30 2.36 -17.17
CA ALA A 24 -24.75 2.39 -17.25
C ALA A 24 -25.34 3.74 -16.81
N ARG A 25 -24.66 4.44 -15.89
CA ARG A 25 -25.03 5.79 -15.44
C ARG A 25 -24.47 6.89 -16.34
N HIS A 26 -23.66 6.56 -17.34
CA HIS A 26 -22.90 7.49 -18.17
C HIS A 26 -22.06 8.47 -17.34
N ASP A 27 -21.61 8.01 -16.16
CA ASP A 27 -20.84 8.80 -15.22
C ASP A 27 -19.36 8.42 -15.33
N HIS A 28 -18.58 9.30 -15.96
CA HIS A 28 -17.13 9.16 -16.07
C HIS A 28 -16.40 10.24 -15.26
N SER A 29 -17.05 10.74 -14.22
CA SER A 29 -16.47 11.71 -13.30
C SER A 29 -15.28 11.11 -12.52
N PRO A 30 -14.41 11.93 -11.92
CA PRO A 30 -13.40 11.43 -10.98
C PRO A 30 -14.01 10.66 -9.80
N GLU A 31 -15.28 10.91 -9.45
CA GLU A 31 -15.99 10.16 -8.40
C GLU A 31 -16.28 8.72 -8.82
N SER A 32 -16.59 8.49 -10.10
CA SER A 32 -16.72 7.14 -10.68
C SER A 32 -15.43 6.33 -10.52
N LEU A 33 -14.27 6.91 -10.86
CA LEU A 33 -12.99 6.22 -10.68
C LEU A 33 -12.72 5.88 -9.20
N ALA A 34 -13.06 6.79 -8.28
CA ALA A 34 -12.95 6.52 -6.85
C ALA A 34 -13.91 5.42 -6.37
N HIS A 35 -15.09 5.31 -6.99
CA HIS A 35 -16.06 4.25 -6.74
C HIS A 35 -15.52 2.88 -7.19
N VAL A 36 -15.02 2.77 -8.42
CA VAL A 36 -14.42 1.56 -8.97
C VAL A 36 -13.21 1.10 -8.14
N ASN A 37 -12.29 2.02 -7.81
CA ASN A 37 -11.13 1.71 -6.98
C ASN A 37 -11.53 1.20 -5.59
N ARG A 38 -12.61 1.75 -5.01
CA ARG A 38 -13.16 1.29 -3.73
C ARG A 38 -13.74 -0.12 -3.83
N ALA A 39 -14.40 -0.46 -4.94
CA ALA A 39 -14.94 -1.79 -5.18
C ALA A 39 -13.84 -2.86 -5.19
N TYR A 40 -12.74 -2.61 -5.92
CA TYR A 40 -11.58 -3.51 -5.93
C TYR A 40 -10.97 -3.67 -4.53
N ARG A 41 -10.71 -2.55 -3.82
CA ARG A 41 -10.13 -2.58 -2.46
C ARG A 41 -11.02 -3.35 -1.47
N ARG A 42 -12.35 -3.29 -1.62
CA ARG A 42 -13.30 -4.06 -0.79
C ARG A 42 -13.31 -5.55 -1.11
N ALA A 43 -13.01 -5.93 -2.35
CA ALA A 43 -12.96 -7.32 -2.78
C ALA A 43 -11.65 -8.03 -2.43
N MET A 44 -10.62 -7.27 -2.03
CA MET A 44 -9.34 -7.82 -1.60
C MET A 44 -9.48 -8.71 -0.36
N PRO A 45 -8.70 -9.80 -0.28
CA PRO A 45 -8.68 -10.62 0.92
C PRO A 45 -8.10 -9.82 2.10
N PHE A 46 -8.48 -10.16 3.33
CA PHE A 46 -7.81 -9.61 4.51
C PHE A 46 -6.36 -10.13 4.59
N LEU A 47 -5.45 -9.34 5.15
CA LEU A 47 -4.06 -9.76 5.39
C LEU A 47 -4.01 -10.69 6.61
N THR A 48 -4.18 -12.00 6.37
CA THR A 48 -4.06 -13.05 7.39
C THR A 48 -2.94 -14.02 7.00
N PRO A 49 -2.35 -14.78 7.94
CA PRO A 49 -1.26 -15.73 7.62
C PRO A 49 -1.57 -16.76 6.53
N ALA A 50 -2.85 -17.08 6.32
CA ALA A 50 -3.33 -18.04 5.32
C ALA A 50 -3.65 -17.39 3.95
N THR A 51 -3.72 -16.06 3.89
CA THR A 51 -4.12 -15.29 2.68
C THR A 51 -3.05 -14.30 2.23
N ILE A 52 -1.85 -14.35 2.81
CA ILE A 52 -0.74 -13.43 2.48
C ILE A 52 -0.46 -13.40 0.97
N ASP A 53 -0.31 -14.55 0.34
CA ASP A 53 0.06 -14.64 -1.08
C ASP A 53 -1.05 -14.09 -1.98
N ALA A 54 -2.31 -14.37 -1.63
CA ALA A 54 -3.48 -13.84 -2.32
C ALA A 54 -3.60 -12.31 -2.17
N PHE A 55 -3.35 -11.78 -0.97
CA PHE A 55 -3.32 -10.34 -0.72
C PHE A 55 -2.23 -9.66 -1.54
N LEU A 56 -1.01 -10.22 -1.52
CA LEU A 56 0.13 -9.70 -2.27
C LEU A 56 -0.17 -9.65 -3.77
N ALA A 57 -0.73 -10.72 -4.34
CA ALA A 57 -1.13 -10.77 -5.74
C ALA A 57 -2.18 -9.69 -6.09
N CYS A 58 -3.14 -9.44 -5.20
CA CYS A 58 -4.14 -8.39 -5.42
C CYS A 58 -3.53 -6.98 -5.34
N VAL A 59 -2.56 -6.73 -4.44
CA VAL A 59 -1.86 -5.44 -4.33
C VAL A 59 -1.01 -5.19 -5.57
N THR A 60 -0.23 -6.17 -6.02
CA THR A 60 0.63 -6.03 -7.20
C THR A 60 -0.19 -5.82 -8.45
N HIS A 61 -1.32 -6.51 -8.60
CA HIS A 61 -2.20 -6.25 -9.73
C HIS A 61 -2.90 -4.90 -9.64
N GLY A 62 -3.32 -4.48 -8.44
CA GLY A 62 -3.92 -3.17 -8.20
C GLY A 62 -2.97 -2.01 -8.49
N LEU A 63 -1.66 -2.19 -8.33
CA LEU A 63 -0.64 -1.21 -8.75
C LEU A 63 -0.65 -0.99 -10.28
N VAL A 64 -0.77 -2.08 -11.07
CA VAL A 64 -0.84 -1.99 -12.53
C VAL A 64 -2.11 -1.28 -12.99
N LEU A 65 -3.20 -1.43 -12.25
CA LEU A 65 -4.47 -0.75 -12.48
C LEU A 65 -4.53 0.66 -11.87
N GLU A 66 -3.44 1.15 -11.27
CA GLU A 66 -3.37 2.45 -10.57
C GLU A 66 -4.42 2.60 -9.45
N ILE A 67 -4.88 1.49 -8.89
CA ILE A 67 -5.82 1.46 -7.77
C ILE A 67 -5.14 1.93 -6.49
N PHE A 68 -3.83 1.71 -6.39
CA PHE A 68 -2.99 2.18 -5.30
C PHE A 68 -2.00 3.22 -5.80
N THR A 69 -1.85 4.29 -5.02
CA THR A 69 -0.67 5.13 -5.17
C THR A 69 0.58 4.36 -4.74
N THR A 70 1.75 4.72 -5.27
CA THR A 70 3.03 4.10 -4.89
C THR A 70 3.25 4.12 -3.37
N ALA A 71 2.86 5.22 -2.71
CA ALA A 71 2.97 5.37 -1.26
C ALA A 71 2.02 4.44 -0.48
N GLU A 72 0.79 4.23 -0.95
CA GLU A 72 -0.14 3.27 -0.34
C GLU A 72 0.36 1.83 -0.55
N ALA A 73 0.77 1.48 -1.77
CA ALA A 73 1.26 0.15 -2.08
C ALA A 73 2.50 -0.20 -1.25
N ALA A 74 3.45 0.73 -1.09
CA ALA A 74 4.62 0.53 -0.23
C ALA A 74 4.24 0.17 1.21
N LYS A 75 3.22 0.83 1.78
CA LYS A 75 2.72 0.51 3.14
C LYS A 75 2.10 -0.88 3.21
N LEU A 76 1.31 -1.27 2.20
CA LEU A 76 0.68 -2.59 2.14
C LEU A 76 1.71 -3.72 1.98
N LEU A 77 2.74 -3.49 1.16
CA LEU A 77 3.85 -4.42 0.97
C LEU A 77 4.71 -4.55 2.24
N TYR A 78 4.96 -3.45 2.94
CA TYR A 78 5.66 -3.47 4.23
C TYR A 78 4.86 -4.23 5.29
N ALA A 79 3.55 -3.98 5.41
CA ALA A 79 2.70 -4.74 6.33
C ALA A 79 2.71 -6.24 6.01
N THR A 80 2.73 -6.59 4.72
CA THR A 80 2.86 -7.97 4.25
C THR A 80 4.18 -8.59 4.67
N GLN A 81 5.30 -7.86 4.52
CA GLN A 81 6.62 -8.30 4.96
C GLN A 81 6.66 -8.61 6.46
N ILE A 82 6.08 -7.74 7.29
CA ILE A 82 5.99 -7.95 8.74
C ILE A 82 5.14 -9.19 9.07
N ALA A 83 4.02 -9.40 8.37
CA ALA A 83 3.17 -10.57 8.55
C ALA A 83 3.87 -11.88 8.16
N VAL A 84 4.69 -11.87 7.10
CA VAL A 84 5.52 -13.03 6.73
C VAL A 84 6.59 -13.30 7.79
N GLY A 85 7.25 -12.25 8.29
CA GLY A 85 8.26 -12.35 9.33
C GLY A 85 7.70 -12.95 10.63
N SER A 86 6.55 -12.46 11.09
CA SER A 86 5.91 -12.96 12.31
C SER A 86 5.51 -14.44 12.20
N ARG A 87 5.04 -14.89 11.03
CA ARG A 87 4.72 -16.30 10.77
C ARG A 87 5.94 -17.22 10.93
N ARG A 88 7.12 -16.78 10.47
CA ARG A 88 8.37 -17.56 10.60
C ARG A 88 8.78 -17.70 12.07
N SER A 89 8.66 -16.63 12.85
CA SER A 89 8.97 -16.65 14.28
C SER A 89 8.02 -17.56 15.08
N ALA A 90 6.72 -17.52 14.76
CA ALA A 90 5.73 -18.40 15.40
C ALA A 90 6.02 -19.89 15.14
N HIS A 91 6.43 -20.24 13.91
CA HIS A 91 6.80 -21.62 13.59
C HIS A 91 8.03 -22.11 14.37
N GLN A 92 9.01 -21.26 14.62
CA GLN A 92 10.21 -21.65 15.38
C GLN A 92 9.90 -21.93 16.85
N GLN A 93 8.97 -21.19 17.45
CA GLN A 93 8.55 -21.40 18.84
C GLN A 93 7.70 -22.66 19.03
N SER A 94 7.00 -23.09 17.99
CA SER A 94 6.14 -24.27 18.04
C SER A 94 6.87 -25.61 17.92
N LYS A 95 8.19 -25.64 17.71
CA LYS A 95 8.95 -26.90 17.84
C LYS A 95 8.90 -27.29 19.32
N PRO A 96 8.14 -28.32 19.71
CA PRO A 96 8.14 -28.77 21.09
C PRO A 96 9.59 -29.05 21.44
N HIS A 97 10.04 -28.46 22.55
CA HIS A 97 11.33 -28.71 23.14
C HIS A 97 11.49 -30.24 23.16
N GLN A 98 12.18 -30.78 22.16
CA GLN A 98 12.34 -32.21 22.00
C GLN A 98 13.12 -32.57 23.24
N THR A 99 12.40 -33.15 24.21
CA THR A 99 12.90 -33.51 25.53
C THR A 99 14.23 -34.17 25.29
N GLN A 100 15.29 -33.42 25.56
CA GLN A 100 16.65 -33.84 25.31
C GLN A 100 16.74 -35.16 26.11
N PRO A 101 16.97 -36.31 25.46
CA PRO A 101 17.05 -37.56 26.17
C PRO A 101 18.10 -37.34 27.25
N ALA A 102 17.70 -37.54 28.51
CA ALA A 102 18.55 -37.38 29.68
C ALA A 102 19.70 -38.39 29.58
N ALA A 103 20.70 -38.07 28.77
CA ALA A 103 21.91 -38.83 28.64
C ALA A 103 22.84 -38.38 29.76
N ALA A 104 22.82 -39.20 30.82
CA ALA A 104 23.83 -39.42 31.84
C ALA A 104 24.96 -38.37 31.94
N THR A 105 24.92 -37.68 33.07
CA THR A 105 26.03 -37.07 33.81
C THR A 105 27.41 -37.61 33.46
N PRO A 106 28.31 -36.78 32.89
CA PRO A 106 29.74 -36.89 33.15
C PRO A 106 30.18 -35.84 34.18
N SER A 107 31.00 -36.30 35.11
CA SER A 107 31.52 -35.64 36.31
C SER A 107 32.00 -34.18 36.15
N PRO A 108 31.96 -33.39 37.25
CA PRO A 108 32.50 -32.04 37.29
C PRO A 108 34.03 -32.03 37.44
N LEU A 109 34.73 -31.27 36.60
CA LEU A 109 36.14 -30.91 36.71
C LEU A 109 36.34 -29.45 36.25
N PRO A 110 37.40 -28.75 36.68
CA PRO A 110 37.31 -27.54 37.49
C PRO A 110 37.48 -26.23 36.70
N LEU A 111 36.94 -25.17 37.30
CA LEU A 111 36.99 -23.78 36.85
C LEU A 111 38.41 -23.24 36.63
N PRO A 112 38.70 -22.57 35.50
CA PRO A 112 39.73 -21.55 35.44
C PRO A 112 39.20 -20.21 35.98
N ALA A 113 40.08 -19.53 36.72
CA ALA A 113 39.86 -18.32 37.48
C ALA A 113 39.30 -17.15 36.65
N GLN A 114 38.33 -16.46 37.25
CA GLN A 114 37.78 -15.20 36.76
C GLN A 114 38.84 -14.10 36.86
N THR A 115 39.23 -13.53 35.72
CA THR A 115 39.92 -12.23 35.68
C THR A 115 38.84 -11.14 35.73
N ALA A 116 38.78 -10.46 36.87
CA ALA A 116 38.00 -9.25 37.07
C ALA A 116 38.44 -8.17 36.06
N GLY A 117 37.49 -7.62 35.30
CA GLY A 117 37.78 -6.54 34.38
C GLY A 117 36.53 -5.93 33.76
N ALA A 118 36.15 -4.78 34.31
CA ALA A 118 35.37 -3.69 33.72
C ALA A 118 33.87 -3.59 34.07
N PRO A 119 33.48 -2.61 34.93
CA PRO A 119 32.09 -2.19 35.08
C PRO A 119 31.69 -1.34 33.87
N TYR A 120 30.83 -1.86 33.00
CA TYR A 120 30.17 -1.02 32.01
C TYR A 120 29.02 -0.26 32.66
N LEU A 121 29.20 1.06 32.69
CA LEU A 121 28.27 2.07 33.16
C LEU A 121 26.92 1.93 32.45
N ARG A 122 25.88 1.70 33.27
CA ARG A 122 24.48 1.80 32.89
C ARG A 122 24.12 3.28 32.76
N THR A 123 24.14 3.82 31.55
CA THR A 123 23.64 5.16 31.26
C THR A 123 22.12 5.20 31.38
N ALA A 124 21.64 6.12 32.21
CA ALA A 124 20.24 6.38 32.48
C ALA A 124 19.52 6.90 31.24
N SER A 125 18.30 6.38 31.02
CA SER A 125 17.33 6.93 30.08
C SER A 125 16.84 8.30 30.57
N PRO A 126 16.92 9.35 29.74
CA PRO A 126 16.24 10.60 30.04
C PRO A 126 14.74 10.46 29.76
N SER A 127 13.93 10.61 30.80
CA SER A 127 12.50 10.94 30.69
C SER A 127 12.39 12.34 30.09
N GLY A 128 12.14 12.40 28.78
CA GLY A 128 11.77 13.61 28.08
C GLY A 128 10.25 13.81 28.18
N ASP A 129 9.85 14.70 29.08
CA ASP A 129 8.56 15.38 29.10
C ASP A 129 8.46 16.20 27.81
N VAL A 130 7.60 15.76 26.88
CA VAL A 130 7.27 16.52 25.67
C VAL A 130 5.85 17.03 25.83
N GLY A 131 5.78 18.34 26.03
CA GLY A 131 4.57 19.11 26.21
C GLY A 131 3.55 18.88 25.10
N ASP A 132 2.31 18.84 25.58
CA ASP A 132 1.05 19.10 24.92
C ASP A 132 1.18 20.13 23.79
N LEU A 133 1.17 19.65 22.55
CA LEU A 133 0.94 20.47 21.36
C LEU A 133 -0.29 19.89 20.65
N GLU A 134 -1.43 20.48 20.99
CA GLU A 134 -2.72 20.29 20.35
C GLU A 134 -2.59 20.42 18.81
N PRO A 135 -2.83 19.34 18.04
CA PRO A 135 -2.71 19.40 16.60
C PRO A 135 -3.93 20.11 16.00
N LYS A 136 -3.74 21.38 15.62
CA LYS A 136 -4.66 22.12 14.75
C LYS A 136 -4.81 21.37 13.41
N PRO A 137 -6.03 21.00 12.98
CA PRO A 137 -6.23 20.29 11.73
C PRO A 137 -5.83 21.19 10.55
N ALA A 138 -4.76 20.81 9.86
CA ALA A 138 -4.35 21.44 8.62
C ALA A 138 -5.33 21.07 7.49
N PRO A 139 -5.73 22.02 6.63
CA PRO A 139 -6.58 21.72 5.49
C PRO A 139 -5.84 20.80 4.51
N SER A 140 -6.47 19.70 4.13
CA SER A 140 -5.93 18.72 3.20
C SER A 140 -5.58 19.39 1.87
N PRO A 141 -4.38 19.17 1.30
CA PRO A 141 -4.03 19.66 -0.01
C PRO A 141 -4.81 18.88 -1.07
N THR A 142 -5.74 19.56 -1.74
CA THR A 142 -6.40 19.07 -2.95
C THR A 142 -5.37 19.01 -4.07
N HIS A 143 -4.66 17.88 -4.18
CA HIS A 143 -3.87 17.60 -5.37
C HIS A 143 -4.83 17.17 -6.48
N SER A 144 -5.14 18.10 -7.39
CA SER A 144 -5.79 17.81 -8.65
C SER A 144 -4.81 17.00 -9.52
N VAL A 145 -4.77 15.69 -9.29
CA VAL A 145 -4.17 14.76 -10.24
C VAL A 145 -5.09 14.74 -11.45
N THR A 146 -4.58 15.20 -12.60
CA THR A 146 -5.25 15.03 -13.89
C THR A 146 -5.22 13.56 -14.24
N LEU A 147 -6.20 12.82 -13.72
CA LEU A 147 -6.47 11.44 -14.06
C LEU A 147 -6.97 11.44 -15.50
N SER A 148 -6.35 10.62 -16.34
CA SER A 148 -6.77 10.50 -17.74
C SER A 148 -8.25 10.08 -17.76
N PRO A 149 -9.13 10.83 -18.44
CA PRO A 149 -10.53 10.47 -18.53
C PRO A 149 -10.65 9.11 -19.20
N CYS A 150 -11.65 8.32 -18.79
CA CYS A 150 -12.06 7.11 -19.49
C CYS A 150 -12.38 7.48 -20.95
N ASN A 151 -11.41 7.31 -21.84
CA ASN A 151 -11.58 7.68 -23.24
C ASN A 151 -12.74 6.85 -23.82
N SER A 152 -13.80 7.58 -24.11
CA SER A 152 -15.02 7.14 -24.76
C SER A 152 -14.78 7.27 -26.26
N ALA A 153 -14.62 6.14 -26.95
CA ALA A 153 -14.70 6.09 -28.40
C ALA A 153 -15.85 5.15 -28.76
N THR A 154 -17.00 5.74 -29.06
CA THR A 154 -18.17 5.09 -29.67
C THR A 154 -17.84 4.69 -31.10
N PRO A 155 -18.27 3.50 -31.54
CA PRO A 155 -19.03 3.46 -32.78
C PRO A 155 -20.39 2.75 -32.63
N ALA A 156 -21.25 3.08 -33.59
CA ALA A 156 -22.66 2.73 -33.80
C ALA A 156 -23.16 1.33 -33.33
N PRO A 157 -24.49 1.21 -33.07
CA PRO A 157 -25.09 -0.03 -32.57
C PRO A 157 -24.93 -1.17 -33.58
N THR A 158 -24.07 -2.13 -33.24
CA THR A 158 -23.84 -3.38 -33.97
C THR A 158 -24.31 -4.55 -33.09
N PRO A 159 -24.92 -5.61 -33.65
CA PRO A 159 -25.58 -6.65 -32.84
C PRO A 159 -24.58 -7.38 -31.93
N LEU A 160 -25.02 -7.65 -30.70
CA LEU A 160 -24.39 -8.45 -29.63
C LEU A 160 -23.10 -9.21 -30.02
N PRO A 161 -21.92 -8.81 -29.52
CA PRO A 161 -20.69 -9.59 -29.69
C PRO A 161 -20.50 -10.63 -28.57
N PRO A 162 -19.83 -11.76 -28.87
CA PRO A 162 -19.41 -12.74 -27.87
C PRO A 162 -18.20 -12.24 -27.07
N ALA A 163 -18.15 -12.59 -25.78
CA ALA A 163 -17.03 -12.44 -24.85
C ALA A 163 -16.40 -11.04 -24.74
N ALA A 164 -16.68 -10.37 -23.62
CA ALA A 164 -16.09 -9.09 -23.22
C ALA A 164 -14.56 -9.11 -23.40
N THR A 165 -14.06 -8.33 -24.35
CA THR A 165 -12.64 -8.01 -24.47
C THR A 165 -12.26 -7.18 -23.26
N LEU A 166 -11.43 -7.74 -22.37
CA LEU A 166 -10.82 -7.01 -21.26
C LEU A 166 -10.17 -5.73 -21.81
N ARG A 167 -10.67 -4.57 -21.37
CA ARG A 167 -10.05 -3.27 -21.66
C ARG A 167 -8.65 -3.28 -21.06
N GLN A 168 -7.63 -3.20 -21.90
CA GLN A 168 -6.23 -3.07 -21.47
C GLN A 168 -6.07 -1.76 -20.66
N PRO A 169 -5.32 -1.78 -19.54
CA PRO A 169 -5.01 -0.57 -18.78
C PRO A 169 -4.27 0.44 -19.68
N PRO A 170 -4.36 1.75 -19.37
CA PRO A 170 -3.76 2.80 -20.19
C PRO A 170 -2.25 2.55 -20.38
N ALA A 171 -1.80 2.52 -21.63
CA ALA A 171 -0.46 2.14 -22.07
C ALA A 171 0.67 3.12 -21.70
N LYS A 172 0.55 3.86 -20.59
CA LYS A 172 1.56 4.81 -20.10
C LYS A 172 2.12 4.46 -18.73
N ALA A 173 2.12 3.18 -18.34
CA ALA A 173 3.00 2.73 -17.28
C ALA A 173 4.44 3.00 -17.71
N SER A 174 5.13 3.90 -16.99
CA SER A 174 6.54 4.19 -17.28
C SER A 174 7.32 2.89 -17.16
N LYS A 175 8.27 2.66 -18.08
CA LYS A 175 9.11 1.46 -18.07
C LYS A 175 9.91 1.30 -16.77
N ASP A 176 10.09 2.40 -16.04
CA ASP A 176 10.72 2.45 -14.72
C ASP A 176 9.84 1.83 -13.62
N ASP A 177 8.51 1.97 -13.69
CA ASP A 177 7.60 1.47 -12.66
C ASP A 177 7.48 -0.07 -12.70
N ALA A 178 7.44 -0.65 -13.90
CA ALA A 178 7.37 -2.10 -14.06
C ALA A 178 8.64 -2.81 -13.55
N ASN A 179 9.82 -2.26 -13.83
CA ASN A 179 11.08 -2.77 -13.29
C ASN A 179 11.17 -2.61 -11.77
N TYR A 180 10.63 -1.52 -11.23
CA TYR A 180 10.61 -1.29 -9.78
C TYR A 180 9.75 -2.33 -9.05
N VAL A 181 8.54 -2.59 -9.54
CA VAL A 181 7.64 -3.59 -8.92
C VAL A 181 8.25 -5.01 -9.00
N GLN A 182 8.85 -5.37 -10.13
CA GLN A 182 9.54 -6.65 -10.30
C GLN A 182 10.71 -6.79 -9.32
N ALA A 183 11.55 -5.77 -9.20
CA ALA A 183 12.70 -5.76 -8.28
C ALA A 183 12.25 -5.82 -6.80
N MET A 184 11.16 -5.15 -6.45
CA MET A 184 10.59 -5.20 -5.10
C MET A 184 10.07 -6.60 -4.77
N LEU A 185 9.36 -7.23 -5.71
CA LEU A 185 8.80 -8.58 -5.52
C LEU A 185 9.91 -9.62 -5.34
N GLU A 186 10.96 -9.56 -6.16
CA GLU A 186 12.16 -10.39 -6.03
C GLU A 186 12.83 -10.22 -4.65
N GLN A 187 12.96 -8.98 -4.16
CA GLN A 187 13.54 -8.74 -2.83
C GLN A 187 12.68 -9.33 -1.69
N ILE A 188 11.36 -9.14 -1.76
CA ILE A 188 10.42 -9.68 -0.77
C ILE A 188 10.48 -11.22 -0.75
N LEU A 189 10.49 -11.86 -1.91
CA LEU A 189 10.54 -13.32 -2.04
C LEU A 189 11.91 -13.90 -1.62
N SER A 190 13.01 -13.19 -1.93
CA SER A 190 14.36 -13.59 -1.55
C SER A 190 14.60 -13.54 -0.04
N GLY A 191 13.73 -12.87 0.72
CA GLY A 191 13.91 -12.67 2.16
C GLY A 191 15.13 -11.81 2.50
N LYS A 192 15.73 -11.16 1.48
CA LYS A 192 16.72 -10.11 1.69
C LYS A 192 16.00 -8.92 2.28
N THR A 193 16.52 -8.41 3.38
CA THR A 193 16.13 -7.12 3.93
C THR A 193 16.20 -6.08 2.81
N ILE A 194 15.04 -5.52 2.45
CA ILE A 194 14.94 -4.39 1.53
C ILE A 194 15.87 -3.32 2.10
N PRO A 195 16.92 -2.88 1.38
CA PRO A 195 17.69 -1.74 1.81
C PRO A 195 16.69 -0.60 2.01
N GLU A 196 16.67 -0.02 3.21
CA GLU A 196 15.82 1.13 3.54
C GLU A 196 15.84 2.05 2.31
N PRO A 197 14.68 2.28 1.64
CA PRO A 197 14.67 3.15 0.48
C PRO A 197 15.32 4.44 0.96
N PRO A 198 16.37 4.95 0.27
CA PRO A 198 17.03 6.16 0.70
C PRO A 198 15.90 7.15 0.90
N LEU A 199 15.69 7.57 2.15
CA LEU A 199 14.72 8.57 2.51
C LEU A 199 15.15 9.80 1.74
N ALA A 200 14.67 9.92 0.51
CA ALA A 200 14.90 11.07 -0.31
C ALA A 200 14.41 12.21 0.57
N PRO A 201 15.28 13.19 0.92
CA PRO A 201 14.86 14.29 1.75
C PRO A 201 13.65 14.85 1.06
N TRP A 202 12.50 14.78 1.72
CA TRP A 202 11.26 15.33 1.20
C TRP A 202 11.58 16.83 1.08
N LYS A 203 12.04 17.24 -0.10
CA LYS A 203 12.34 18.62 -0.39
C LYS A 203 11.05 19.33 -0.05
N LYS A 204 11.10 20.19 0.97
CA LYS A 204 10.03 21.12 1.32
C LYS A 204 9.43 21.57 -0.01
N ALA A 205 8.17 21.23 -0.23
CA ALA A 205 7.44 21.71 -1.39
C ALA A 205 7.67 23.23 -1.43
N PRO A 206 8.13 23.80 -2.57
CA PRO A 206 8.27 25.25 -2.67
C PRO A 206 6.90 25.87 -2.34
N PRO A 207 6.86 26.96 -1.56
CA PRO A 207 5.61 27.62 -1.24
C PRO A 207 4.92 28.00 -2.54
N SER A 208 3.68 27.53 -2.72
CA SER A 208 2.87 27.89 -3.87
C SER A 208 2.74 29.42 -3.95
N PRO A 209 2.90 30.03 -5.14
CA PRO A 209 2.66 31.46 -5.28
C PRO A 209 1.19 31.75 -4.99
N LEU A 210 0.96 32.54 -3.93
CA LEU A 210 -0.33 33.13 -3.61
C LEU A 210 -0.79 33.96 -4.82
N THR A 211 -1.66 33.38 -5.64
CA THR A 211 -2.33 34.12 -6.71
C THR A 211 -3.55 34.79 -6.08
N THR A 212 -3.32 35.98 -5.50
CA THR A 212 -4.40 36.89 -5.10
C THR A 212 -4.98 37.52 -6.36
N THR A 213 -5.92 36.85 -7.02
CA THR A 213 -6.80 37.49 -8.00
C THR A 213 -8.04 37.96 -7.26
N GLY A 214 -8.02 39.23 -6.87
CA GLY A 214 -9.20 39.93 -6.38
C GLY A 214 -10.19 40.11 -7.53
N GLN A 215 -11.23 39.28 -7.56
CA GLN A 215 -12.39 39.48 -8.43
C GLN A 215 -13.45 40.23 -7.63
N ALA A 216 -13.41 41.56 -7.70
CA ALA A 216 -14.49 42.42 -7.25
C ALA A 216 -15.61 42.39 -8.30
N ALA A 217 -16.63 41.55 -8.08
CA ALA A 217 -17.84 41.56 -8.87
C ALA A 217 -18.81 42.62 -8.31
N ALA A 218 -19.07 43.63 -9.13
CA ALA A 218 -20.06 44.66 -8.91
C ALA A 218 -21.49 44.07 -8.87
N ILE A 219 -22.23 44.34 -7.80
CA ILE A 219 -23.68 44.14 -7.75
C ILE A 219 -24.32 45.46 -8.16
N ALA A 220 -24.78 45.53 -9.41
CA ALA A 220 -25.61 46.61 -9.92
C ALA A 220 -27.00 46.52 -9.28
N ALA A 221 -27.38 47.57 -8.55
CA ALA A 221 -28.74 47.77 -8.06
C ALA A 221 -29.59 48.35 -9.20
N SER A 222 -30.60 47.61 -9.64
CA SER A 222 -31.75 48.14 -10.37
C SER A 222 -32.96 48.02 -9.44
N ARG A 223 -33.38 49.13 -8.84
CA ARG A 223 -34.69 49.25 -8.23
C ARG A 223 -35.36 50.51 -8.75
N THR A 224 -36.19 50.27 -9.74
CA THR A 224 -37.21 51.13 -10.31
C THR A 224 -38.16 51.61 -9.22
N LEU A 225 -38.36 52.93 -9.13
CA LEU A 225 -39.61 53.60 -8.76
C LEU A 225 -39.54 55.04 -9.27
#